data_AF-A0A8T4KJX2-F1
#
_entry.id   AF-A0A8T4KJX2-F1
#
_cell.length_a   1.000
_cell.length_b   1.000
_cell.length_c   1.000
_cell.angle_alpha   90.00
_cell.angle_beta   90.00
_cell.angle_gamma   90.00
#
_symmetry.space_group_name_H-M   'P 1'
#
loop_
_entity.id
_entity.type
_entity.pdbx_description
1 polymer ?
#
loop_
_entity_poly.entity_id
_entity_poly.type
_entity_poly.pdbx_seq_one_letter_code
_entity_poly.pdbx_strand_id
1 'polypeptide(L)'
;MRTGIYVVIILLFSIAAGVFLVDFLKQKNPIIEIPAENSCSSDGECDWGITNCCPENAGAKWNCLNADNRQARTCPSSVICPQVISPKPNKTCVCIKGMCETK
;
A
#
# COMPACT_ATOMS: atom_id res chain seq x y z
N MET A 1 -30.57 49.63 -9.05
CA MET A 1 -30.79 48.34 -8.34
C MET A 1 -30.13 47.12 -9.01
N ARG A 2 -30.10 47.01 -10.35
CA ARG A 2 -29.51 45.83 -11.04
C ARG A 2 -28.00 45.66 -10.85
N THR A 3 -27.22 46.74 -10.83
CA THR A 3 -25.75 46.70 -10.66
C THR A 3 -25.31 46.16 -9.29
N GLY A 4 -26.04 46.45 -8.21
CA GLY A 4 -25.72 45.92 -6.88
C GLY A 4 -25.88 44.40 -6.78
N ILE A 5 -26.85 43.83 -7.51
CA ILE A 5 -27.09 42.39 -7.53
C ILE A 5 -25.93 41.64 -8.20
N TYR A 6 -25.38 42.18 -9.29
CA TYR A 6 -24.22 41.58 -9.97
C TYR A 6 -22.96 41.55 -9.09
N VAL A 7 -22.72 42.62 -8.33
CA VAL A 7 -21.56 42.69 -7.41
C VAL A 7 -21.68 41.63 -6.32
N VAL A 8 -22.88 41.44 -5.75
CA VAL A 8 -23.13 40.42 -4.73
C VAL A 8 -22.95 39.01 -5.31
N ILE A 9 -23.44 38.76 -6.52
CA ILE A 9 -23.27 37.45 -7.19
C ILE A 9 -21.80 37.15 -7.45
N ILE A 10 -21.01 38.10 -7.96
CA ILE A 10 -19.58 37.91 -8.24
C ILE A 10 -18.79 37.62 -6.95
N LEU A 11 -19.11 38.31 -5.86
CA LEU A 11 -18.51 38.06 -4.55
C LEU A 11 -18.82 36.65 -4.04
N LEU A 12 -20.08 36.22 -4.13
CA LEU A 12 -20.48 34.87 -3.71
C LEU A 12 -19.82 33.77 -4.55
N PHE A 13 -19.71 33.96 -5.86
CA PHE A 13 -19.00 33.02 -6.75
C PHE A 13 -17.51 32.94 -6.44
N SER A 14 -16.87 34.06 -6.10
CA SER A 14 -15.44 34.11 -5.77
C SER A 14 -15.14 33.37 -4.47
N ILE A 15 -16.01 33.51 -3.46
CA ILE A 15 -15.92 32.78 -2.18
C ILE A 15 -16.13 31.27 -2.43
N ALA A 16 -17.17 30.91 -3.18
CA ALA A 16 -17.46 29.51 -3.50
C ALA A 16 -16.32 28.84 -4.29
N ALA A 17 -15.76 29.55 -5.28
CA ALA A 17 -14.62 29.06 -6.06
C ALA A 17 -13.37 28.88 -5.19
N GLY A 18 -13.12 29.81 -4.25
CA GLY A 18 -12.00 29.71 -3.32
C GLY A 18 -12.09 28.49 -2.39
N VAL A 19 -13.26 28.23 -1.80
CA VAL A 19 -13.50 27.05 -0.96
C VAL A 19 -13.34 25.77 -1.77
N PHE A 20 -13.92 25.72 -2.97
CA PHE A 20 -13.80 24.57 -3.86
C PHE A 20 -12.35 24.29 -4.28
N LEU A 21 -11.54 25.33 -4.51
CA LEU A 21 -10.12 25.19 -4.87
C LEU A 21 -9.31 24.58 -3.72
N VAL A 22 -9.57 24.98 -2.47
CA VAL A 22 -8.86 24.45 -1.29
C VAL A 22 -9.16 22.96 -1.08
N ASP A 23 -10.41 22.55 -1.24
CA ASP A 23 -10.80 21.13 -1.11
C ASP A 23 -10.18 20.28 -2.25
N PHE A 24 -10.14 20.81 -3.48
CA PHE A 24 -9.51 20.14 -4.61
C PHE A 24 -7.99 19.97 -4.43
N LEU A 25 -7.32 20.96 -3.83
CA LEU A 25 -5.89 20.87 -3.52
C LEU A 25 -5.58 19.87 -2.41
N LYS A 26 -6.45 19.71 -1.41
CA LYS A 26 -6.30 18.66 -0.38
C LYS A 26 -6.39 17.26 -0.95
N GLN A 27 -7.22 17.03 -1.98
CA GLN A 27 -7.46 15.70 -2.52
C GLN A 27 -6.31 15.15 -3.40
N LYS A 28 -5.39 16.02 -3.86
CA LYS A 28 -4.27 15.63 -4.74
C LYS A 28 -3.00 15.16 -4.02
N ASN A 29 -2.99 15.10 -2.69
CA ASN A 29 -1.87 14.54 -1.96
C ASN A 29 -2.24 13.14 -1.42
N PRO A 30 -2.23 12.09 -2.26
CA PRO A 30 -2.25 10.74 -1.73
C PRO A 30 -0.93 10.56 -0.99
N ILE A 31 -0.97 10.67 0.34
CA ILE A 31 0.05 10.03 1.16
C ILE A 31 -0.07 8.57 0.75
N ILE A 32 0.94 8.08 0.04
CA ILE A 32 1.11 6.65 -0.20
C ILE A 32 1.24 6.09 1.21
N GLU A 33 0.15 5.57 1.76
CA GLU A 33 0.16 4.75 2.96
C GLU A 33 0.93 3.50 2.56
N ILE A 34 2.27 3.57 2.64
CA ILE A 34 3.11 2.38 2.63
C ILE A 34 2.57 1.57 3.81
N PRO A 35 2.01 0.38 3.58
CA PRO A 35 1.57 -0.46 4.69
C PRO A 35 2.79 -0.60 5.60
N ALA A 36 2.72 -0.08 6.82
CA ALA A 36 3.85 -0.05 7.75
C ALA A 36 4.52 -1.44 7.89
N GLU A 37 3.71 -2.48 7.69
CA GLU A 37 4.07 -3.90 7.66
C GLU A 37 5.17 -4.27 6.64
N ASN A 38 5.33 -3.55 5.51
CA ASN A 38 6.36 -3.85 4.52
C ASN A 38 7.48 -2.79 4.40
N SER A 39 7.51 -1.84 5.32
CA SER A 39 8.60 -0.85 5.40
C SER A 39 9.90 -1.50 5.90
N CYS A 40 11.06 -0.96 5.55
CA CYS A 40 12.36 -1.46 6.01
C CYS A 40 13.38 -0.32 6.14
N SER A 41 14.41 -0.51 6.96
CA SER A 41 15.57 0.40 7.06
C SER A 41 16.85 -0.22 6.51
N SER A 42 16.93 -1.55 6.45
CA SER A 42 18.10 -2.30 5.99
C SER A 42 17.71 -3.57 5.26
N ASP A 43 18.60 -4.08 4.40
CA ASP A 43 18.38 -5.32 3.65
C ASP A 43 18.15 -6.54 4.56
N GLY A 44 18.72 -6.52 5.77
CA GLY A 44 18.59 -7.63 6.74
C GLY A 44 17.18 -7.79 7.32
N GLU A 45 16.35 -6.75 7.21
CA GLU A 45 14.94 -6.81 7.61
C GLU A 45 14.07 -7.46 6.54
N CYS A 46 14.54 -7.59 5.30
CA CYS A 46 13.77 -8.09 4.18
C CYS A 46 14.07 -9.56 3.92
N ASP A 47 13.03 -10.40 3.90
CA ASP A 47 13.17 -11.79 3.49
C ASP A 47 11.91 -12.30 2.78
N TRP A 48 12.00 -13.45 2.14
CA TRP A 48 10.86 -14.11 1.53
C TRP A 48 9.93 -14.69 2.60
N GLY A 49 8.67 -14.28 2.56
CA GLY A 49 7.59 -14.82 3.37
C GLY A 49 6.53 -15.49 2.51
N ILE A 50 5.96 -16.58 3.04
CA ILE A 50 4.81 -17.23 2.42
C ILE A 50 3.54 -16.43 2.76
N THR A 51 2.80 -15.99 1.74
CA THR A 51 1.59 -15.16 1.84
C THR A 51 0.30 -15.93 1.59
N ASN A 52 0.35 -17.25 1.64
CA ASN A 52 -0.81 -18.13 1.77
C ASN A 52 -0.56 -19.16 2.88
N CYS A 53 -1.57 -20.00 3.17
CA CYS A 53 -1.44 -21.06 4.17
C CYS A 53 -0.97 -22.38 3.56
N CYS A 54 -0.16 -22.31 2.50
CA CYS A 54 0.32 -23.48 1.79
C CYS A 54 1.83 -23.62 1.93
N PRO A 55 2.32 -24.86 2.14
CA PRO A 55 3.75 -25.13 2.23
C PRO A 55 4.43 -25.05 0.86
N GLU A 56 5.77 -25.01 0.85
CA GLU A 56 6.58 -24.91 -0.37
C GLU A 56 6.35 -26.05 -1.35
N ASN A 57 6.03 -27.25 -0.85
CA ASN A 57 5.72 -28.41 -1.68
C ASN A 57 4.27 -28.43 -2.19
N ALA A 58 3.44 -27.44 -1.84
CA ALA A 58 2.03 -27.39 -2.22
C ALA A 58 1.54 -25.97 -2.59
N GLY A 59 2.24 -25.27 -3.49
CA GLY A 59 1.76 -24.01 -4.04
C GLY A 59 1.86 -22.81 -3.10
N ALA A 60 2.92 -22.76 -2.28
CA ALA A 60 3.28 -21.56 -1.53
C ALA A 60 3.31 -20.31 -2.42
N LYS A 61 2.68 -19.23 -1.97
CA LYS A 61 2.79 -17.91 -2.58
C LYS A 61 3.86 -17.13 -1.83
N TRP A 62 4.82 -16.57 -2.55
CA TRP A 62 5.97 -15.88 -1.97
C TRP A 62 5.89 -14.37 -2.20
N ASN A 63 6.09 -13.58 -1.15
CA ASN A 63 6.39 -12.16 -1.27
C ASN A 63 7.68 -11.82 -0.52
N CYS A 64 8.40 -10.83 -1.05
CA CYS A 64 9.49 -10.19 -0.34
C CYS A 64 8.89 -9.21 0.68
N LEU A 65 9.10 -9.48 1.97
CA LEU A 65 8.44 -8.78 3.06
C LEU A 65 9.41 -8.47 4.21
N ASN A 66 9.16 -7.39 4.94
CA ASN A 66 9.85 -7.15 6.20
C ASN A 66 9.54 -8.31 7.17
N ALA A 67 10.59 -9.02 7.61
CA ALA A 67 10.53 -10.18 8.48
C ALA A 67 10.10 -9.85 9.91
N ASP A 68 10.49 -8.69 10.42
CA ASP A 68 10.21 -8.23 11.79
C ASP A 68 8.73 -7.89 11.99
N ASN A 69 8.07 -7.44 10.92
CA ASN A 69 6.66 -7.05 10.93
C ASN A 69 5.71 -8.14 10.45
N ARG A 70 6.21 -9.35 10.12
CA ARG A 70 5.32 -10.46 9.73
C ARG A 70 4.49 -10.89 10.93
N GLN A 71 3.23 -10.50 10.96
CA GLN A 71 2.30 -11.14 11.88
C GLN A 71 2.21 -12.61 11.52
N ALA A 72 2.32 -13.48 12.53
CA ALA A 72 2.10 -14.91 12.38
C ALA A 72 0.69 -15.10 11.82
N ARG A 73 0.61 -15.57 10.58
CA ARG A 73 -0.68 -15.79 9.92
C ARG A 73 -1.41 -16.93 10.62
N THR A 74 -2.61 -16.65 11.09
CA THR A 74 -3.53 -17.71 11.55
C THR A 74 -4.05 -18.47 10.33
N CYS A 75 -3.58 -19.70 10.17
CA CYS A 75 -4.09 -20.61 9.16
C CYS A 75 -5.17 -21.53 9.74
N PRO A 76 -6.25 -21.83 8.99
CA PRO A 76 -7.23 -22.80 9.44
C PRO A 76 -6.60 -24.20 9.50
N SER A 77 -7.16 -25.08 10.32
CA SER A 77 -6.66 -26.46 10.50
C SER A 77 -6.71 -27.30 9.22
N SER A 78 -7.56 -26.93 8.27
CA SER A 78 -7.68 -27.55 6.95
C SER A 78 -7.60 -26.49 5.85
N VAL A 79 -6.56 -26.58 5.03
CA VAL A 79 -6.35 -25.73 3.85
C VAL A 79 -6.20 -26.63 2.63
N ILE A 80 -6.94 -26.32 1.58
CA ILE A 80 -6.77 -26.98 0.28
C ILE A 80 -5.67 -26.22 -0.47
N CYS A 81 -4.58 -26.93 -0.76
CA CYS A 81 -3.42 -26.37 -1.43
C CYS A 81 -3.20 -27.00 -2.81
N PRO A 82 -2.73 -26.21 -3.80
CA PRO A 82 -2.32 -26.76 -5.09
C PRO A 82 -1.27 -27.85 -4.93
N GLN A 83 -1.36 -28.93 -5.70
CA GLN A 83 -0.39 -30.03 -5.67
C GLN A 83 0.81 -29.75 -6.60
N VAL A 84 1.41 -28.57 -6.46
CA VAL A 84 2.56 -28.13 -7.26
C VAL A 84 3.67 -27.61 -6.35
N ILE A 85 4.91 -27.92 -6.68
CA ILE A 85 6.06 -27.42 -5.92
C ILE A 85 6.25 -25.93 -6.24
N SER A 86 6.36 -25.11 -5.21
CA SER A 86 6.60 -23.67 -5.26
C SER A 86 7.74 -23.33 -4.29
N PRO A 87 9.00 -23.60 -4.68
CA PRO A 87 10.14 -23.41 -3.81
C PRO A 87 10.40 -21.92 -3.58
N LYS A 88 11.15 -21.58 -2.52
CA LYS A 88 11.61 -20.21 -2.28
C LYS A 88 12.26 -19.62 -3.54
N PRO A 89 11.91 -18.39 -3.95
CA PRO A 89 12.48 -17.78 -5.15
C PRO A 89 14.00 -17.60 -5.03
N ASN A 90 14.70 -17.83 -6.15
CA ASN A 90 16.15 -17.61 -6.24
C ASN A 90 16.54 -16.13 -6.48
N LYS A 91 15.65 -15.20 -6.12
CA LYS A 91 15.91 -13.76 -6.22
C LYS A 91 16.20 -13.20 -4.84
N THR A 92 16.89 -12.06 -4.79
CA THR A 92 17.23 -11.46 -3.51
C THR A 92 16.08 -10.58 -3.03
N CYS A 93 15.73 -10.65 -1.76
CA CYS A 93 14.80 -9.74 -1.11
C CYS A 93 15.63 -8.68 -0.38
N VAL A 94 15.45 -7.40 -0.73
CA VAL A 94 16.30 -6.30 -0.27
C VAL A 94 15.47 -5.05 0.01
N CYS A 95 16.03 -4.11 0.77
CA CYS A 95 15.38 -2.87 1.11
C CYS A 95 15.66 -1.80 0.05
N ILE A 96 14.63 -1.42 -0.72
CA ILE A 96 14.72 -0.40 -1.76
C ILE A 96 13.79 0.75 -1.40
N LYS A 97 14.37 1.94 -1.21
CA LYS A 97 13.61 3.18 -0.89
C LYS A 97 12.67 3.01 0.32
N GLY A 98 13.12 2.24 1.32
CA GLY A 98 12.35 1.99 2.54
C GLY A 98 11.26 0.92 2.42
N MET A 99 11.25 0.13 1.34
CA MET A 99 10.33 -0.99 1.13
C MET A 99 11.07 -2.27 0.76
N CYS A 100 10.60 -3.41 1.27
CA CYS A 100 11.15 -4.70 0.84
C CYS A 100 10.70 -5.02 -0.58
N GLU A 101 11.68 -5.13 -1.48
CA GLU A 101 11.49 -5.38 -2.90
C GLU A 101 12.43 -6.48 -3.41
N THR A 102 12.05 -7.09 -4.53
CA THR A 102 12.83 -8.16 -5.16
C THR A 102 13.88 -7.59 -6.11
N LYS A 103 15.11 -8.09 -6.01
CA LYS A 103 16.25 -7.76 -6.88
C LYS A 103 16.74 -8.98 -7.65
#